data_AF-A0A2M7K1J4-F1
#
_entry.id   AF-A0A2M7K1J4-F1
#
_cell.length_a   1.000
_cell.length_b   1.000
_cell.length_c   1.000
_cell.angle_alpha   90.00
_cell.angle_beta   90.00
_cell.angle_gamma   90.00
#
_symmetry.space_group_name_H-M   'P 1'
#
loop_
_entity.id
_entity.type
_entity.pdbx_description
1 polymer ?
#
loop_
_entity_poly.entity_id
_entity_poly.type
_entity_poly.pdbx_seq_one_letter_code
_entity_poly.pdbx_strand_id
1 'polypeptide(L)'
;MKAEQRCIFLAVDGTLDLASTTRLVSVVTKGPVGPYLAGVKFNDVLDALWGYLAVAEAISVLPEGATVFLDLKLADITDTNRNRIGRYLDAVEAPVVTVSIHASPKTFVGIRQEFPGVRVAVMGVPTDWTAEECIARYGEPP
;
A
#
# COMPACT_ATOMS: atom_id res chain seq x y z
N MET A 1 -23.41 8.35 -2.79
CA MET A 1 -23.26 6.89 -3.04
C MET A 1 -23.01 6.18 -1.72
N LYS A 2 -23.48 4.94 -1.58
CA LYS A 2 -23.13 4.13 -0.41
C LYS A 2 -21.64 3.78 -0.47
N ALA A 3 -20.99 3.62 0.67
CA ALA A 3 -19.58 3.20 0.75
C ALA A 3 -19.31 1.92 -0.06
N GLU A 4 -20.32 1.05 -0.16
CA GLU A 4 -20.35 -0.21 -0.90
C GLU A 4 -20.10 -0.08 -2.42
N GLN A 5 -20.20 1.12 -3.00
CA GLN A 5 -19.99 1.34 -4.43
C GLN A 5 -18.56 1.79 -4.78
N ARG A 6 -17.70 1.99 -3.78
CA ARG A 6 -16.29 2.34 -3.99
C ARG A 6 -15.47 1.08 -4.18
N CYS A 7 -14.89 0.90 -5.37
CA CYS A 7 -14.16 -0.32 -5.73
C CYS A 7 -12.81 -0.08 -6.42
N ILE A 8 -12.45 1.19 -6.67
CA ILE A 8 -11.23 1.52 -7.42
C ILE A 8 -10.13 1.95 -6.44
N PHE A 9 -8.94 1.37 -6.58
CA PHE A 9 -7.73 1.89 -5.98
C PHE A 9 -6.88 2.57 -7.06
N LEU A 10 -6.48 3.82 -6.83
CA LEU A 10 -5.50 4.49 -7.69
C LEU A 10 -4.10 3.99 -7.29
N ALA A 11 -3.35 3.39 -8.22
CA ALA A 11 -1.97 2.99 -7.97
C ALA A 11 -1.00 4.15 -8.25
N VAL A 12 -0.06 4.35 -7.32
CA VAL A 12 1.05 5.30 -7.43
C VAL A 12 2.35 4.50 -7.32
N ASP A 13 3.04 4.31 -8.46
CA ASP A 13 4.19 3.39 -8.56
C ASP A 13 5.53 4.11 -8.85
N GLY A 14 5.62 5.42 -8.61
CA GLY A 14 6.90 6.15 -8.64
C GLY A 14 7.42 6.54 -10.01
N THR A 15 6.58 6.45 -11.05
CA THR A 15 6.93 6.89 -12.41
C THR A 15 6.82 8.40 -12.61
N LEU A 16 6.21 9.11 -11.67
CA LEU A 16 6.01 10.56 -11.68
C LEU A 16 6.83 11.21 -10.58
N ASP A 17 7.07 12.52 -10.67
CA ASP A 17 7.53 13.28 -9.51
C ASP A 17 6.39 13.52 -8.50
N LEU A 18 6.71 14.06 -7.32
CA LEU A 18 5.74 14.34 -6.27
C LEU A 18 4.64 15.32 -6.71
N ALA A 19 4.99 16.42 -7.38
CA ALA A 19 4.02 17.43 -7.81
C ALA A 19 3.03 16.86 -8.84
N SER A 20 3.54 16.08 -9.79
CA SER A 20 2.77 15.35 -10.79
C SER A 20 1.86 14.30 -10.15
N THR A 21 2.34 13.60 -9.12
CA THR A 21 1.54 12.64 -8.33
C THR A 21 0.41 13.33 -7.57
N THR A 22 0.71 14.40 -6.83
CA THR A 22 -0.30 15.20 -6.11
C THR A 22 -1.36 15.75 -7.06
N ARG A 23 -0.94 16.20 -8.25
CA ARG A 23 -1.86 16.62 -9.31
C ARG A 23 -2.74 15.46 -9.81
N LEU A 24 -2.15 14.30 -10.08
CA LEU A 24 -2.90 13.10 -10.52
C LEU A 24 -3.96 12.71 -9.48
N VAL A 25 -3.57 12.62 -8.21
CA VAL A 25 -4.48 12.31 -7.09
C VAL A 25 -5.63 13.33 -7.04
N SER A 26 -5.33 14.63 -7.14
CA SER A 26 -6.34 15.70 -7.15
C SER A 26 -7.30 15.59 -8.35
N VAL A 27 -6.79 15.29 -9.56
CA VAL A 27 -7.62 15.12 -10.76
C VAL A 27 -8.51 13.89 -10.65
N VAL A 28 -7.98 12.75 -10.21
CA VAL A 28 -8.75 11.49 -10.08
C VAL A 28 -9.83 11.64 -9.01
N THR A 29 -9.49 12.22 -7.85
CA THR A 29 -10.43 12.40 -6.73
C THR A 29 -11.55 13.38 -7.03
N LYS A 30 -11.29 14.44 -7.82
CA LYS A 30 -12.29 15.44 -8.20
C LYS A 30 -12.99 15.13 -9.54
N GLY A 31 -12.47 14.16 -10.29
CA GLY A 31 -12.98 13.79 -11.60
C GLY A 31 -14.12 12.76 -11.54
N PRO A 32 -14.53 12.23 -12.71
CA PRO A 32 -15.62 11.27 -12.83
C PRO A 32 -15.39 9.95 -12.08
N VAL A 33 -14.12 9.59 -11.84
CA VAL A 33 -13.73 8.36 -11.12
C VAL A 33 -13.78 8.55 -9.60
N GLY A 34 -13.64 9.78 -9.12
CA GLY A 34 -13.59 10.12 -7.69
C GLY A 34 -14.69 9.49 -6.84
N PRO A 35 -15.97 9.50 -7.27
CA PRO A 35 -17.04 8.84 -6.52
C PRO A 35 -16.81 7.33 -6.29
N TYR A 36 -16.13 6.64 -7.20
CA TYR A 36 -15.86 5.19 -7.16
C TYR A 36 -14.54 4.83 -6.48
N LEU A 37 -13.74 5.83 -6.09
CA LEU A 37 -12.44 5.63 -5.49
C LEU A 37 -12.59 5.11 -4.05
N ALA A 38 -12.12 3.90 -3.80
CA ALA A 38 -12.01 3.30 -2.47
C ALA A 38 -10.76 3.79 -1.73
N GLY A 39 -9.70 4.12 -2.47
CA GLY A 39 -8.43 4.48 -1.87
C GLY A 39 -7.31 4.70 -2.87
N VAL A 40 -6.10 4.84 -2.34
CA VAL A 40 -4.87 5.02 -3.12
C VAL A 40 -3.82 4.03 -2.61
N LYS A 41 -3.18 3.34 -3.54
CA LYS A 41 -2.08 2.41 -3.30
C LYS A 41 -0.75 3.11 -3.55
N PHE A 42 0.07 3.21 -2.53
CA PHE A 42 1.43 3.74 -2.60
C PHE A 42 2.42 2.58 -2.64
N ASN A 43 3.19 2.50 -3.72
CA ASN A 43 4.23 1.50 -3.90
C ASN A 43 5.44 1.79 -2.99
N ASP A 44 6.15 0.75 -2.59
CA ASP A 44 7.27 0.84 -1.67
C ASP A 44 8.48 1.58 -2.29
N VAL A 45 8.60 1.58 -3.62
CA VAL A 45 9.62 2.37 -4.35
C VAL A 45 9.54 3.87 -4.04
N LEU A 46 8.36 4.38 -3.67
CA LEU A 46 8.17 5.80 -3.37
C LEU A 46 8.95 6.27 -2.14
N ASP A 47 9.11 5.38 -1.17
CA ASP A 47 9.89 5.68 0.05
C ASP A 47 11.36 5.91 -0.31
N ALA A 48 11.89 5.16 -1.29
CA ALA A 48 13.24 5.34 -1.80
C ALA A 48 13.38 6.59 -2.69
N LEU A 49 12.35 6.94 -3.45
CA LEU A 49 12.39 8.06 -4.41
C LEU A 49 12.17 9.42 -3.76
N TRP A 50 11.18 9.54 -2.87
CA TRP A 50 10.74 10.83 -2.33
C TRP A 50 10.91 10.94 -0.81
N GLY A 51 11.13 9.82 -0.14
CA GLY A 51 11.07 9.73 1.32
C GLY A 51 9.65 9.78 1.87
N TYR A 52 9.51 9.36 3.13
CA TYR A 52 8.21 9.26 3.80
C TYR A 52 7.41 10.57 3.85
N LEU A 53 8.08 11.73 4.04
CA LEU A 53 7.41 13.04 4.15
C LEU A 53 6.62 13.40 2.90
N ALA A 54 7.15 13.08 1.73
CA ALA A 54 6.49 13.32 0.46
C ALA A 54 5.27 12.41 0.28
N VAL A 55 5.36 11.15 0.72
CA VAL A 55 4.20 10.24 0.71
C VAL A 55 3.13 10.71 1.69
N ALA A 56 3.52 11.20 2.87
CA ALA A 56 2.61 11.81 3.85
C ALA A 56 1.91 13.06 3.29
N GLU A 57 2.62 13.91 2.54
CA GLU A 57 2.02 15.07 1.85
C GLU A 57 0.98 14.62 0.81
N ALA A 58 1.31 13.62 0.00
CA ALA A 58 0.37 13.05 -1.00
C ALA A 58 -0.86 12.40 -0.35
N ILE A 59 -0.72 11.85 0.85
CA ILE A 59 -1.81 11.31 1.66
C ILE A 59 -2.74 12.42 2.15
N SER A 60 -2.19 13.58 2.56
CA SER A 60 -2.96 14.67 3.15
C SER A 60 -4.01 15.29 2.21
N VAL A 61 -3.86 15.10 0.90
CA VAL A 61 -4.79 15.60 -0.12
C VAL A 61 -5.87 14.58 -0.51
N LEU A 62 -5.88 13.40 0.11
CA LEU A 62 -6.89 12.38 -0.15
C LEU A 62 -8.25 12.76 0.46
N PRO A 63 -9.37 12.37 -0.19
CA PRO A 63 -10.68 12.62 0.37
C PRO A 63 -10.86 11.86 1.68
N GLU A 64 -11.63 12.46 2.60
CA GLU A 64 -11.94 11.85 3.89
C GLU A 64 -12.52 10.43 3.72
N GLY A 65 -11.98 9.49 4.49
CA GLY A 65 -12.35 8.08 4.43
C GLY A 65 -11.78 7.29 3.25
N ALA A 66 -10.89 7.88 2.43
CA ALA A 66 -10.11 7.10 1.47
C ALA A 66 -9.19 6.12 2.19
N THR A 67 -9.18 4.87 1.73
CA THR A 67 -8.21 3.89 2.26
C THR A 67 -6.82 4.20 1.69
N VAL A 68 -5.84 4.36 2.58
CA VAL A 68 -4.43 4.36 2.18
C VAL A 68 -3.92 2.93 2.22
N PHE A 69 -3.39 2.48 1.09
CA PHE A 69 -2.88 1.14 0.91
C PHE A 69 -1.36 1.23 0.67
N LEU A 70 -0.56 0.83 1.65
CA LEU A 70 0.89 0.85 1.61
C LEU A 70 1.39 -0.50 1.10
N ASP A 71 1.81 -0.53 -0.16
CA ASP A 71 2.22 -1.75 -0.84
C ASP A 71 3.69 -2.10 -0.55
N LEU A 72 4.00 -2.30 0.73
CA LEU A 72 5.35 -2.51 1.28
C LEU A 72 5.92 -3.93 1.08
N LYS A 73 5.06 -4.92 0.79
CA LYS A 73 5.40 -6.34 0.58
C LYS A 73 6.33 -6.90 1.66
N LEU A 74 6.03 -6.60 2.92
CA LEU A 74 6.91 -6.94 4.04
C LEU A 74 7.14 -8.45 4.14
N ALA A 75 8.39 -8.87 4.28
CA ALA A 75 8.76 -10.27 4.54
C ALA A 75 8.84 -10.59 6.04
N ASP A 76 9.05 -9.58 6.89
CA ASP A 76 9.23 -9.73 8.33
C ASP A 76 8.80 -8.47 9.11
N ILE A 77 8.96 -8.51 10.44
CA ILE A 77 8.76 -7.36 11.34
C ILE A 77 10.05 -7.01 12.11
N THR A 78 11.17 -6.92 11.38
CA THR A 78 12.43 -6.36 11.91
C THR A 78 12.30 -4.89 12.29
N ASP A 79 13.24 -4.36 13.07
CA ASP A 79 13.27 -2.94 13.46
C ASP A 79 13.17 -1.99 12.26
N THR A 80 13.81 -2.33 11.14
CA THR A 80 13.70 -1.56 9.90
C THR A 80 12.25 -1.49 9.39
N ASN A 81 11.55 -2.62 9.34
CA ASN A 81 10.16 -2.67 8.87
C ASN A 81 9.17 -2.07 9.87
N ARG A 82 9.43 -2.20 11.18
CA ARG A 82 8.67 -1.50 12.23
C ARG A 82 8.76 0.01 12.06
N ASN A 83 9.97 0.53 11.91
CA ASN A 83 10.21 1.95 11.70
C ASN A 83 9.54 2.44 10.41
N ARG A 84 9.54 1.61 9.37
CA ARG A 84 8.86 1.92 8.11
C ARG A 84 7.35 2.08 8.29
N ILE A 85 6.69 1.13 8.95
CA ILE A 85 5.25 1.24 9.27
C ILE A 85 4.99 2.45 10.16
N GLY A 86 5.77 2.61 11.24
CA GLY A 86 5.60 3.68 12.22
C GLY A 86 5.60 5.08 11.60
N ARG A 87 6.51 5.34 10.65
CA ARG A 87 6.58 6.63 9.93
C ARG A 87 5.29 6.98 9.16
N TYR A 88 4.57 5.99 8.66
CA TYR A 88 3.30 6.22 7.97
C TYR A 88 2.13 6.43 8.92
N LEU A 89 2.22 5.93 10.16
CA LEU A 89 1.16 6.07 11.15
C LEU A 89 1.03 7.49 11.69
N ASP A 90 2.08 8.31 11.60
CA ASP A 90 2.01 9.74 11.89
C ASP A 90 1.11 10.49 10.88
N ALA A 91 0.96 9.94 9.67
CA ALA A 91 0.19 10.54 8.58
C ALA A 91 -1.17 9.86 8.33
N VAL A 92 -1.33 8.60 8.76
CA VAL A 92 -2.53 7.78 8.50
C VAL A 92 -2.89 6.94 9.72
N GLU A 93 -4.11 7.09 10.20
CA GLU A 93 -4.59 6.39 11.40
C GLU A 93 -4.80 4.87 11.18
N ALA A 94 -5.25 4.45 9.99
CA ALA A 94 -5.61 3.05 9.72
C ALA A 94 -5.23 2.57 8.30
N PRO A 95 -3.94 2.57 7.94
CA PRO A 95 -3.51 2.11 6.62
C PRO A 95 -3.70 0.60 6.47
N VAL A 96 -3.81 0.16 5.22
CA VAL A 96 -3.63 -1.24 4.85
C VAL A 96 -2.18 -1.44 4.43
N VAL A 97 -1.49 -2.44 4.97
CA VAL A 97 -0.10 -2.76 4.61
C VAL A 97 -0.04 -4.12 3.95
N THR A 98 0.71 -4.25 2.85
CA THR A 98 0.95 -5.56 2.23
C THR A 98 2.06 -6.34 2.93
N VAL A 99 1.78 -7.61 3.22
CA VAL A 99 2.71 -8.55 3.83
C VAL A 99 2.77 -9.79 2.95
N SER A 100 3.99 -10.27 2.65
CA SER A 100 4.18 -11.48 1.85
C SER A 100 3.57 -12.70 2.54
N ILE A 101 2.97 -13.60 1.77
CA ILE A 101 2.50 -14.90 2.27
C ILE A 101 3.64 -15.78 2.82
N HIS A 102 4.89 -15.50 2.44
CA HIS A 102 6.07 -16.19 2.94
C HIS A 102 6.56 -15.64 4.28
N ALA A 103 5.96 -14.55 4.79
CA ALA A 103 6.31 -14.01 6.10
C ALA A 103 5.96 -15.01 7.21
N SER A 104 6.76 -15.04 8.27
CA SER A 104 6.49 -15.91 9.41
C SER A 104 5.17 -15.52 10.10
N PRO A 105 4.45 -16.46 10.75
CA PRO A 105 3.27 -16.12 11.56
C PRO A 105 3.55 -15.05 12.63
N LYS A 106 4.79 -14.99 13.14
CA LYS A 106 5.23 -13.96 14.10
C LYS A 106 5.16 -12.55 13.51
N THR A 107 5.36 -12.39 12.20
CA THR A 107 5.25 -11.10 11.51
C THR A 107 3.83 -10.55 11.63
N PHE A 108 2.81 -11.37 11.34
CA PHE A 108 1.40 -10.97 11.42
C PHE A 108 0.98 -10.64 12.85
N VAL A 109 1.37 -11.48 13.81
CA VAL A 109 1.11 -11.25 15.24
C VAL A 109 1.80 -9.97 15.72
N GLY A 110 3.05 -9.75 15.34
CA GLY A 110 3.83 -8.56 15.71
C GLY A 110 3.20 -7.28 15.18
N ILE A 111 2.82 -7.24 13.89
CA ILE A 111 2.12 -6.08 13.31
C ILE A 111 0.82 -5.81 14.08
N ARG A 112 0.03 -6.85 14.40
CA ARG A 112 -1.25 -6.67 15.10
C ARG A 112 -1.08 -6.15 16.53
N GLN A 113 -0.02 -6.56 17.21
CA GLN A 113 0.29 -6.14 18.59
C GLN A 113 0.87 -4.73 18.65
N GLU A 114 1.82 -4.42 17.76
CA GLU A 114 2.54 -3.14 17.76
C GLU A 114 1.73 -2.03 17.07
N PHE A 115 0.94 -2.37 16.07
CA PHE A 115 0.18 -1.43 15.26
C PHE A 115 -1.30 -1.85 15.13
N PRO A 116 -2.09 -1.76 16.22
CA PRO A 116 -3.46 -2.28 16.26
C PRO A 116 -4.44 -1.62 15.28
N GLY A 117 -4.13 -0.42 14.78
CA GLY A 117 -4.91 0.27 13.72
C GLY A 117 -4.59 -0.21 12.29
N VAL A 118 -3.45 -0.88 12.09
CA VAL A 118 -3.02 -1.35 10.76
C VAL A 118 -3.83 -2.58 10.36
N ARG A 119 -4.34 -2.55 9.14
CA ARG A 119 -4.94 -3.71 8.47
C ARG A 119 -3.87 -4.38 7.60
N VAL A 120 -3.90 -5.70 7.51
CA VAL A 120 -2.96 -6.47 6.70
C VAL A 120 -3.66 -6.98 5.44
N ALA A 121 -3.06 -6.72 4.29
CA ALA A 121 -3.37 -7.40 3.04
C ALA A 121 -2.26 -8.43 2.75
N VAL A 122 -2.64 -9.69 2.57
CA VAL A 122 -1.67 -10.75 2.27
C VAL A 122 -1.37 -10.75 0.78
N MET A 123 -0.11 -10.55 0.43
CA MET A 123 0.41 -10.69 -0.93
C MET A 123 0.74 -12.18 -1.14
N GLY A 124 -0.14 -12.86 -1.88
CA GLY A 124 -0.02 -14.28 -2.20
C GLY A 124 0.89 -14.53 -3.40
N VAL A 125 0.27 -14.84 -4.53
CA VAL A 125 0.94 -15.10 -5.82
C VAL A 125 0.71 -13.91 -6.74
N PRO A 126 1.75 -13.14 -7.10
CA PRO A 126 1.69 -12.13 -8.15
C PRO A 126 1.33 -12.76 -9.49
N THR A 127 0.51 -12.07 -10.27
CA THR A 127 0.05 -12.53 -11.58
C THR A 127 1.08 -12.32 -12.69
N ASP A 128 2.17 -11.62 -12.39
CA ASP A 128 3.24 -11.25 -13.32
C ASP A 128 4.50 -12.12 -13.16
N TRP A 129 4.45 -13.16 -12.33
CA TRP A 129 5.54 -14.12 -12.24
C TRP A 129 5.68 -14.94 -13.52
N THR A 130 6.94 -15.15 -13.89
CA THR A 130 7.29 -16.06 -14.98
C THR A 130 6.98 -17.50 -14.60
N ALA A 131 6.79 -18.38 -15.60
CA ALA A 131 6.57 -19.80 -15.34
C ALA A 131 7.75 -20.42 -14.59
N GLU A 132 8.97 -19.97 -14.91
CA GLU A 132 10.20 -20.35 -14.24
C GLU A 132 10.18 -19.99 -12.74
N GLU A 133 9.72 -18.78 -12.39
CA GLU A 133 9.59 -18.35 -10.99
C GLU A 133 8.52 -19.12 -10.23
N CYS A 134 7.37 -19.39 -10.86
CA CYS A 134 6.31 -20.19 -10.26
C CYS A 134 6.79 -21.63 -9.97
N ILE A 135 7.44 -22.26 -10.94
CA ILE A 135 8.00 -23.62 -10.76
C ILE A 135 9.07 -23.62 -9.66
N ALA A 136 9.96 -22.63 -9.63
CA ALA A 136 11.02 -22.55 -8.63
C ALA A 136 10.48 -22.39 -7.19
N ARG A 137 9.32 -21.74 -7.01
CA ARG A 137 8.74 -21.44 -5.69
C ARG A 137 7.68 -22.44 -5.24
N TYR A 138 6.86 -22.95 -6.16
CA TYR A 138 5.68 -23.78 -5.86
C TYR A 138 5.73 -25.16 -6.50
N GLY A 139 6.66 -25.41 -7.42
CA GLY A 139 6.76 -26.67 -8.16
C GLY A 139 5.73 -26.82 -9.28
N GLU A 140 4.93 -25.80 -9.56
CA GLU A 140 3.86 -25.81 -10.58
C GLU A 140 3.91 -24.53 -11.44
N PRO A 141 3.49 -24.59 -12.72
CA PRO A 141 3.32 -23.41 -13.56
C PRO A 141 2.10 -22.57 -13.14
N PRO A 142 1.95 -21.32 -13.65
CA PRO A 142 0.81 -20.44 -13.35
C PRO A 142 -0.56 -21.02 -13.70
#